data_AF-A0A7S4BD09-F1
#
_entry.id   AF-A0A7S4BD09-F1
#
_cell.length_a   1.000
_cell.length_b   1.000
_cell.length_c   1.000
_cell.angle_alpha   90.00
_cell.angle_beta   90.00
_cell.angle_gamma   90.00
#
_symmetry.space_group_name_H-M   'P 1'
#
loop_
_entity.id
_entity.type
_entity.pdbx_description
1 polymer ?
#
loop_
_entity_poly.entity_id
_entity_poly.type
_entity_poly.pdbx_seq_one_letter_code
_entity_poly.pdbx_strand_id
1 'polypeptide(L)'
;RPSARRLAAPNDGARGGEVVVLEVSTGEIELHADSPLELQWRLMLTPVRGAGQPLVADFETRYFHMQRFTTVSAALAAAPKPWIILHQGNQLNPYINYPFLTLEPLKAYVREAHASGAKVKLYYTVRELSGAAAELWALASLRGEILIRSPRAEGHVWLREHLRDNYTAAWHEALADGEIDAAVVTPAFTSRWDNYWIEGILWLVRNLDI
;
A
#
# COMPACT_ATOMS: atom_id res chain seq x y z
N ARG A 1 -0.08 4.01 -33.25
CA ARG A 1 -0.11 2.99 -32.16
C ARG A 1 1.29 2.42 -32.06
N PRO A 2 1.90 2.34 -30.87
CA PRO A 2 3.22 1.73 -30.74
C PRO A 2 3.16 0.25 -31.15
N SER A 3 4.18 -0.21 -31.87
CA SER A 3 4.32 -1.61 -32.25
C SER A 3 5.73 -2.11 -31.91
N ALA A 4 5.86 -3.41 -31.64
CA ALA A 4 7.13 -4.03 -31.30
C ALA A 4 7.30 -5.30 -32.14
N ARG A 5 8.48 -5.47 -32.73
CA ARG A 5 8.85 -6.70 -33.44
C ARG A 5 10.24 -7.16 -33.04
N ARG A 6 10.42 -8.48 -32.91
CA ARG A 6 11.74 -9.10 -32.72
C ARG A 6 12.44 -9.18 -34.07
N LEU A 7 13.71 -8.81 -34.09
CA LEU A 7 14.58 -9.04 -35.23
C LEU A 7 15.75 -9.94 -34.80
N ALA A 8 16.24 -10.76 -35.72
CA ALA A 8 17.54 -11.39 -35.54
C ALA A 8 18.60 -10.28 -35.48
N ALA A 9 19.54 -10.39 -34.54
CA ALA A 9 20.63 -9.43 -34.43
C ALA A 9 21.43 -9.39 -35.76
N PRO A 10 21.93 -8.21 -36.19
CA PRO A 10 22.94 -8.12 -37.23
C PRO A 10 24.14 -8.98 -36.82
N ASN A 11 24.69 -9.72 -37.78
CA ASN A 11 25.68 -10.77 -37.55
C ASN A 11 27.08 -10.16 -37.32
N ASP A 12 27.24 -9.34 -36.29
CA ASP A 12 28.42 -8.50 -36.06
C ASP A 12 29.37 -9.09 -34.99
N GLY A 13 29.48 -10.42 -34.92
CA GLY A 13 30.52 -11.12 -34.15
C GLY A 13 30.46 -11.00 -32.62
N ALA A 14 29.52 -10.23 -32.06
CA ALA A 14 29.25 -10.19 -30.62
C ALA A 14 28.09 -11.16 -30.28
N ARG A 15 28.31 -11.97 -29.24
CA ARG A 15 27.40 -13.00 -28.69
C ARG A 15 25.92 -12.68 -28.90
N GLY A 16 25.18 -13.63 -29.49
CA GLY A 16 23.78 -13.49 -29.90
C GLY A 16 22.82 -13.03 -28.80
N GLY A 17 22.58 -11.72 -28.75
CA GLY A 17 21.50 -11.11 -27.98
C GLY A 17 20.26 -10.93 -28.84
N GLU A 18 19.07 -11.15 -28.28
CA GLU A 18 17.82 -10.80 -28.93
C GLU A 18 17.68 -9.28 -29.05
N VAL A 19 17.37 -8.79 -30.25
CA VAL A 19 17.11 -7.36 -30.51
C VAL A 19 15.61 -7.14 -30.63
N VAL A 20 15.07 -6.21 -29.83
CA VAL A 20 13.68 -5.76 -29.93
C VAL A 20 13.65 -4.38 -30.57
N VAL A 21 12.92 -4.23 -31.67
CA VAL A 21 12.67 -2.93 -32.29
C VAL A 21 11.31 -2.42 -31.86
N LEU A 22 11.31 -1.24 -31.25
CA LEU A 22 10.11 -0.48 -30.89
C LEU A 22 9.89 0.62 -31.93
N GLU A 23 8.70 0.64 -32.52
CA GLU A 23 8.31 1.67 -33.46
C GLU A 23 7.22 2.54 -32.84
N VAL A 24 7.49 3.83 -32.73
CA VAL A 24 6.55 4.83 -32.20
C VAL A 24 6.30 5.84 -33.30
N SER A 25 5.05 5.94 -33.73
CA SER A 25 4.62 6.87 -34.76
C SER A 25 3.65 7.90 -34.18
N THR A 26 3.71 9.11 -34.72
CA THR A 26 2.67 10.11 -34.54
C THR A 26 1.46 9.77 -35.43
N GLY A 27 0.35 10.50 -35.26
CA GLY A 27 -0.67 10.60 -36.31
C GLY A 27 -0.19 11.47 -37.47
N GLU A 28 -1.09 11.81 -38.39
CA GLU A 28 -0.84 12.82 -39.42
C GLU A 28 -0.57 14.18 -38.76
N ILE A 29 0.47 14.87 -39.23
CA ILE A 29 0.84 16.22 -38.78
C ILE A 29 1.00 17.08 -40.03
N GLU A 30 0.30 18.21 -40.07
CA GLU A 30 0.47 19.22 -41.11
C GLU A 30 1.69 20.08 -40.77
N LEU A 31 2.62 20.21 -41.72
CA LEU A 31 3.86 20.95 -41.55
C LEU A 31 3.79 22.26 -42.33
N HIS A 32 4.10 23.36 -41.66
CA HIS A 32 4.26 24.65 -42.31
C HIS A 32 5.74 24.94 -42.51
N ALA A 33 6.06 25.57 -43.64
CA ALA A 33 7.41 26.05 -43.90
C ALA A 33 7.89 26.90 -42.72
N ASP A 34 9.16 26.69 -42.34
CA ASP A 34 9.85 27.44 -41.29
C ASP A 34 9.29 27.27 -39.86
N SER A 35 8.39 26.30 -39.63
CA SER A 35 7.93 25.90 -38.30
C SER A 35 8.74 24.69 -37.77
N PRO A 36 9.50 24.81 -36.67
CA PRO A 36 10.17 23.66 -36.08
C PRO A 36 9.15 22.68 -35.48
N LEU A 37 9.30 21.40 -35.79
CA LEU A 37 8.53 20.31 -35.18
C LEU A 37 9.36 19.70 -34.04
N GLU A 38 8.86 19.79 -32.82
CA GLU A 38 9.45 19.10 -31.66
C GLU A 38 8.64 17.85 -31.31
N LEU A 39 9.27 16.68 -31.41
CA LEU A 39 8.69 15.40 -31.00
C LEU A 39 9.36 14.92 -29.73
N GLN A 40 8.59 14.83 -28.65
CA GLN A 40 9.06 14.30 -27.37
C GLN A 40 8.58 12.88 -27.18
N TRP A 41 9.49 11.99 -26.80
CA TRP A 41 9.16 10.62 -26.41
C TRP A 41 9.87 10.26 -25.12
N ARG A 42 9.24 9.37 -24.35
CA ARG A 42 9.80 8.81 -23.12
C ARG A 42 9.61 7.30 -23.15
N LEU A 43 10.71 6.56 -23.08
CA LEU A 43 10.70 5.13 -22.85
C LEU A 43 11.01 4.87 -21.38
N MET A 44 10.04 4.29 -20.65
CA MET A 44 10.26 3.82 -19.29
C MET A 44 10.39 2.30 -19.34
N LEU A 45 11.63 1.81 -19.22
CA LEU A 45 11.88 0.39 -19.08
C LEU A 45 11.66 0.03 -17.61
N THR A 46 10.50 -0.53 -17.28
CA THR A 46 10.27 -1.14 -15.97
C THR A 46 10.86 -2.54 -16.01
N PRO A 47 11.95 -2.84 -15.27
CA PRO A 47 12.46 -4.19 -15.19
C PRO A 47 11.42 -5.04 -14.46
N VAL A 48 10.63 -5.81 -15.21
CA VAL A 48 9.83 -6.88 -14.63
C VAL A 48 10.77 -8.02 -14.31
N ARG A 49 10.67 -8.60 -13.11
CA ARG A 49 11.46 -9.78 -12.76
C ARG A 49 10.99 -10.94 -13.66
N GLY A 50 11.69 -11.12 -14.77
CA GLY A 50 11.40 -12.12 -15.78
C GLY A 50 11.72 -13.52 -15.28
N ALA A 51 10.75 -14.15 -14.62
CA ALA A 51 10.74 -15.58 -14.37
C ALA A 51 9.29 -16.00 -14.61
N GLY A 52 8.97 -16.62 -15.75
CA GLY A 52 7.63 -16.77 -16.32
C GLY A 52 6.49 -17.15 -15.36
N GLN A 53 5.25 -16.78 -15.74
CA GLN A 53 3.95 -16.82 -15.01
C GLN A 53 3.51 -15.54 -14.24
N PRO A 54 4.37 -14.78 -13.52
CA PRO A 54 4.00 -13.57 -12.78
C PRO A 54 3.43 -12.45 -13.66
N LEU A 55 3.85 -12.35 -14.93
CA LEU A 55 3.40 -11.27 -15.80
C LEU A 55 1.87 -11.32 -16.04
N VAL A 56 1.33 -12.51 -16.32
CA VAL A 56 -0.11 -12.69 -16.55
C VAL A 56 -0.88 -12.52 -15.24
N ALA A 57 -0.39 -13.12 -14.14
CA ALA A 57 -1.01 -13.01 -12.83
C ALA A 57 -1.09 -11.56 -12.32
N ASP A 58 -0.04 -10.74 -12.51
CA ASP A 58 -0.02 -9.35 -12.09
C ASP A 58 -0.91 -8.46 -12.97
N PHE A 59 -0.98 -8.71 -14.29
CA PHE A 59 -1.86 -7.95 -15.20
C PHE A 59 -3.34 -8.38 -15.14
N GLU A 60 -3.65 -9.59 -14.68
CA GLU A 60 -5.04 -10.04 -14.45
C GLU A 60 -5.56 -9.59 -13.08
N THR A 61 -4.67 -9.36 -12.12
CA THR A 61 -5.05 -8.90 -10.78
C THR A 61 -5.63 -7.48 -10.84
N ARG A 62 -6.74 -7.26 -10.13
CA ARG A 62 -7.34 -5.93 -9.95
C ARG A 62 -7.30 -5.57 -8.47
N TYR A 63 -6.49 -4.56 -8.15
CA TYR A 63 -6.39 -4.04 -6.80
C TYR A 63 -7.48 -3.01 -6.55
N PHE A 64 -8.27 -3.24 -5.51
CA PHE A 64 -9.26 -2.30 -5.01
C PHE A 64 -8.68 -1.65 -3.77
N HIS A 65 -7.98 -0.54 -3.99
CA HIS A 65 -7.49 0.31 -2.91
C HIS A 65 -8.59 1.29 -2.53
N MET A 66 -9.27 1.02 -1.42
CA MET A 66 -10.38 1.85 -0.99
C MET A 66 -10.06 2.44 0.37
N GLN A 67 -10.06 3.78 0.45
CA GLN A 67 -10.01 4.48 1.74
C GLN A 67 -11.29 4.26 2.57
N ARG A 68 -12.38 3.81 1.93
CA ARG A 68 -13.68 3.54 2.57
C ARG A 68 -14.07 2.08 2.37
N PHE A 69 -14.90 1.56 3.28
CA PHE A 69 -15.39 0.18 3.23
C PHE A 69 -16.05 -0.18 1.89
N THR A 70 -15.81 -1.41 1.39
CA THR A 70 -16.52 -1.99 0.25
C THR A 70 -16.98 -3.40 0.59
N THR A 71 -18.15 -3.82 0.11
CA THR A 71 -18.62 -5.20 0.27
C THR A 71 -17.88 -6.14 -0.69
N VAL A 72 -17.78 -7.42 -0.34
CA VAL A 72 -17.17 -8.44 -1.22
C VAL A 72 -17.92 -8.51 -2.55
N SER A 73 -19.25 -8.46 -2.51
CA SER A 73 -20.12 -8.46 -3.69
C SER A 73 -19.83 -7.28 -4.64
N ALA A 74 -19.63 -6.07 -4.11
CA ALA A 74 -19.32 -4.89 -4.91
C ALA A 74 -17.94 -5.02 -5.58
N ALA A 75 -16.95 -5.56 -4.87
CA ALA A 75 -15.62 -5.82 -5.45
C ALA A 75 -15.67 -6.85 -6.58
N LEU A 76 -16.45 -7.93 -6.40
CA LEU A 76 -16.60 -8.98 -7.41
C LEU A 76 -17.37 -8.52 -8.65
N ALA A 77 -18.34 -7.62 -8.48
CA ALA A 77 -19.05 -7.01 -9.61
C ALA A 77 -18.10 -6.18 -10.49
N ALA A 78 -17.03 -5.63 -9.91
CA ALA A 78 -16.04 -4.83 -10.63
C ALA A 78 -14.90 -5.67 -11.24
N ALA A 79 -14.56 -6.82 -10.67
CA ALA A 79 -13.57 -7.74 -11.21
C ALA A 79 -13.76 -9.18 -10.73
N PRO A 80 -13.46 -10.21 -11.55
CA PRO A 80 -13.71 -11.61 -11.22
C PRO A 80 -12.80 -12.20 -10.11
N LYS A 81 -11.63 -11.61 -9.85
CA LYS A 81 -10.67 -12.04 -8.80
C LYS A 81 -10.00 -10.82 -8.14
N PRO A 82 -10.76 -10.00 -7.39
CA PRO A 82 -10.24 -8.75 -6.87
C PRO A 82 -9.29 -8.99 -5.70
N TRP A 83 -8.29 -8.14 -5.56
CA TRP A 83 -7.51 -8.00 -4.34
C TRP A 83 -8.01 -6.74 -3.61
N ILE A 84 -8.74 -6.95 -2.52
CA ILE A 84 -9.37 -5.90 -1.73
C ILE A 84 -8.37 -5.42 -0.68
N ILE A 85 -8.00 -4.14 -0.74
CA ILE A 85 -7.10 -3.54 0.23
C ILE A 85 -7.93 -2.76 1.26
N LEU A 86 -7.90 -3.21 2.51
CA LEU A 86 -8.54 -2.57 3.64
C LEU A 86 -7.58 -1.57 4.28
N HIS A 87 -7.77 -0.29 3.96
CA HIS A 87 -7.06 0.82 4.59
C HIS A 87 -7.58 1.09 6.01
N GLN A 88 -6.88 1.86 6.84
CA GLN A 88 -7.44 2.34 8.11
C GLN A 88 -8.66 3.27 7.90
N GLY A 89 -9.43 3.55 8.95
CA GLY A 89 -10.57 4.49 8.93
C GLY A 89 -11.90 3.88 8.54
N ASN A 90 -12.00 2.55 8.40
CA ASN A 90 -13.25 1.88 8.08
C ASN A 90 -13.67 0.87 9.16
N GLN A 91 -14.92 0.42 9.15
CA GLN A 91 -15.48 -0.46 10.19
C GLN A 91 -14.73 -1.78 10.42
N LEU A 92 -13.99 -2.29 9.43
CA LEU A 92 -13.20 -3.52 9.55
C LEU A 92 -11.76 -3.27 10.01
N ASN A 93 -11.20 -2.10 9.67
CA ASN A 93 -9.87 -1.66 10.07
C ASN A 93 -9.95 -0.17 10.46
N PRO A 94 -10.47 0.16 11.66
CA PRO A 94 -10.74 1.55 11.99
C PRO A 94 -9.48 2.32 12.37
N TYR A 95 -8.58 1.70 13.13
CA TYR A 95 -7.45 2.36 13.76
C TYR A 95 -6.18 2.34 12.91
N ILE A 96 -5.41 3.44 12.95
CA ILE A 96 -4.14 3.62 12.25
C ILE A 96 -3.13 2.57 12.73
N ASN A 97 -2.81 1.62 11.84
CA ASN A 97 -1.83 0.55 12.09
C ASN A 97 -2.10 -0.25 13.39
N TYR A 98 -3.37 -0.43 13.79
CA TYR A 98 -3.71 -1.24 14.97
C TYR A 98 -4.95 -2.13 14.73
N PRO A 99 -4.83 -3.19 13.91
CA PRO A 99 -5.96 -3.99 13.43
C PRO A 99 -6.44 -5.08 14.42
N PHE A 100 -6.26 -4.87 15.72
CA PHE A 100 -6.51 -5.91 16.74
C PHE A 100 -7.83 -5.73 17.49
N LEU A 101 -8.58 -4.66 17.20
CA LEU A 101 -9.80 -4.29 17.93
C LEU A 101 -11.11 -4.69 17.22
N THR A 102 -11.05 -5.16 15.98
CA THR A 102 -12.23 -5.50 15.14
C THR A 102 -12.12 -6.88 14.50
N LEU A 103 -11.55 -7.84 15.24
CA LEU A 103 -11.13 -9.14 14.71
C LEU A 103 -12.25 -10.00 14.14
N GLU A 104 -13.37 -10.15 14.85
CA GLU A 104 -14.48 -11.00 14.41
C GLU A 104 -15.13 -10.52 13.09
N PRO A 105 -15.55 -9.24 12.94
CA PRO A 105 -16.09 -8.78 11.67
C PRO A 105 -15.04 -8.82 10.54
N LEU A 106 -13.77 -8.53 10.83
CA LEU A 106 -12.68 -8.64 9.85
C LEU A 106 -12.50 -10.09 9.38
N LYS A 107 -12.51 -11.07 10.30
CA LYS A 107 -12.41 -12.50 9.98
C LYS A 107 -13.57 -12.98 9.13
N ALA A 108 -14.79 -12.54 9.45
CA ALA A 108 -15.98 -12.88 8.68
C ALA A 108 -15.87 -12.36 7.24
N TYR A 109 -15.43 -11.11 7.08
CA TYR A 109 -15.22 -10.49 5.77
C TYR A 109 -14.15 -11.21 4.94
N VAL A 110 -13.00 -11.55 5.55
CA VAL A 110 -11.92 -12.28 4.87
C VAL A 110 -12.40 -13.65 4.42
N ARG A 111 -13.15 -14.36 5.26
CA ARG A 111 -13.73 -15.66 4.91
C ARG A 111 -14.70 -15.55 3.74
N GLU A 112 -15.58 -14.56 3.73
CA GLU A 112 -16.51 -14.30 2.63
C GLU A 112 -15.74 -14.00 1.32
N ALA A 113 -14.72 -13.14 1.39
CA ALA A 113 -13.89 -12.79 0.25
C ALA A 113 -13.19 -14.03 -0.33
N HIS A 114 -12.55 -14.83 0.52
CA HIS A 114 -11.83 -16.04 0.12
C HIS A 114 -12.75 -17.11 -0.46
N ALA A 115 -13.91 -17.33 0.16
CA ALA A 115 -14.94 -18.25 -0.35
C ALA A 115 -15.46 -17.83 -1.75
N SER A 116 -15.41 -16.52 -2.05
CA SER A 116 -15.89 -15.96 -3.31
C SER A 116 -14.77 -15.76 -4.36
N GLY A 117 -13.54 -16.22 -4.09
CA GLY A 117 -12.41 -16.12 -5.01
C GLY A 117 -11.68 -14.77 -5.02
N ALA A 118 -12.01 -13.86 -4.10
CA ALA A 118 -11.27 -12.64 -3.85
C ALA A 118 -10.10 -12.87 -2.89
N LYS A 119 -9.17 -11.91 -2.82
CA LYS A 119 -8.09 -11.86 -1.82
C LYS A 119 -8.19 -10.56 -1.03
N VAL A 120 -7.74 -10.59 0.22
CA VAL A 120 -7.73 -9.42 1.10
C VAL A 120 -6.30 -9.02 1.44
N LYS A 121 -6.03 -7.72 1.46
CA LYS A 121 -4.80 -7.10 1.97
C LYS A 121 -5.20 -6.13 3.07
N LEU A 122 -4.47 -6.15 4.18
CA LEU A 122 -4.71 -5.25 5.31
C LEU A 122 -3.61 -4.20 5.38
N TYR A 123 -3.99 -2.94 5.54
CA TYR A 123 -3.03 -1.87 5.79
C TYR A 123 -2.58 -1.93 7.26
N TYR A 124 -1.33 -2.35 7.47
CA TYR A 124 -0.70 -2.43 8.79
C TYR A 124 0.80 -2.19 8.67
N THR A 125 1.22 -0.94 8.89
CA THR A 125 2.61 -0.49 8.74
C THR A 125 3.25 -0.20 10.09
N VAL A 126 4.59 -0.15 10.13
CA VAL A 126 5.38 -0.03 11.38
C VAL A 126 5.80 1.40 11.72
N ARG A 127 5.41 2.40 10.92
CA ARG A 127 5.88 3.80 11.07
C ARG A 127 5.05 4.64 12.04
N GLU A 128 3.82 4.24 12.28
CA GLU A 128 2.88 4.98 13.13
C GLU A 128 2.11 3.99 14.00
N LEU A 129 1.69 4.41 15.18
CA LEU A 129 0.89 3.64 16.11
C LEU A 129 -0.33 4.46 16.55
N SER A 130 -1.52 3.86 16.44
CA SER A 130 -2.79 4.44 16.88
C SER A 130 -2.78 4.85 18.36
N GLY A 131 -3.53 5.92 18.67
CA GLY A 131 -3.83 6.33 20.04
C GLY A 131 -4.66 5.29 20.82
N ALA A 132 -5.35 4.39 20.11
CA ALA A 132 -6.13 3.30 20.68
C ALA A 132 -5.30 2.03 20.96
N ALA A 133 -4.00 2.03 20.67
CA ALA A 133 -3.15 0.88 20.95
C ALA A 133 -3.10 0.56 22.46
N ALA A 134 -3.27 -0.70 22.82
CA ALA A 134 -3.30 -1.12 24.22
C ALA A 134 -1.94 -0.88 24.91
N GLU A 135 -0.86 -0.97 24.14
CA GLU A 135 0.51 -0.79 24.60
C GLU A 135 0.92 0.68 24.69
N LEU A 136 0.11 1.64 24.21
CA LEU A 136 0.51 3.04 24.07
C LEU A 136 1.09 3.61 25.36
N TRP A 137 0.42 3.38 26.49
CA TRP A 137 0.84 3.90 27.79
C TRP A 137 2.13 3.26 28.29
N ALA A 138 2.32 1.96 28.05
CA ALA A 138 3.56 1.28 28.36
C ALA A 138 4.71 1.86 27.52
N LEU A 139 4.52 2.08 26.22
CA LEU A 139 5.52 2.67 25.34
C LEU A 139 5.83 4.13 25.70
N ALA A 140 4.82 4.93 26.05
CA ALA A 140 4.99 6.29 26.51
C ALA A 140 5.81 6.36 27.81
N SER A 141 5.63 5.38 28.70
CA SER A 141 6.39 5.29 29.96
C SER A 141 7.90 5.07 29.77
N LEU A 142 8.31 4.49 28.63
CA LEU A 142 9.72 4.33 28.25
C LEU A 142 10.39 5.65 27.83
N ARG A 143 9.61 6.75 27.82
CA ARG A 143 10.04 8.11 27.50
C ARG A 143 10.91 8.12 26.25
N GLY A 144 10.34 7.77 25.11
CA GLY A 144 10.98 7.90 23.81
C GLY A 144 12.14 6.97 23.50
N GLU A 145 12.21 5.82 24.16
CA GLU A 145 12.91 4.65 23.62
C GLU A 145 12.18 4.12 22.37
N ILE A 146 10.84 4.09 22.39
CA ILE A 146 10.00 3.57 21.30
C ILE A 146 9.13 4.64 20.63
N LEU A 147 8.63 5.66 21.33
CA LEU A 147 7.92 6.77 20.65
C LEU A 147 8.92 7.82 20.20
N ILE A 148 8.91 8.25 18.94
CA ILE A 148 9.86 9.28 18.49
C ILE A 148 9.59 10.57 19.25
N ARG A 149 10.59 11.10 19.97
CA ARG A 149 10.42 12.32 20.76
C ARG A 149 10.37 13.57 19.87
N SER A 150 9.44 14.47 20.16
CA SER A 150 9.43 15.85 19.68
C SER A 150 9.61 16.82 20.85
N PRO A 151 10.30 17.96 20.66
CA PRO A 151 10.37 19.03 21.66
C PRO A 151 9.04 19.77 21.87
N ARG A 152 8.02 19.53 21.02
CA ARG A 152 6.71 20.18 21.08
C ARG A 152 5.59 19.16 21.06
N ALA A 153 4.55 19.45 21.84
CA ALA A 153 3.29 18.73 21.83
C ALA A 153 2.42 19.21 20.65
N GLU A 154 2.40 18.44 19.57
CA GLU A 154 1.71 18.80 18.32
C GLU A 154 0.68 17.72 17.93
N GLY A 155 -0.04 17.93 16.83
CA GLY A 155 -1.06 17.01 16.35
C GLY A 155 -2.43 17.21 16.98
N HIS A 156 -3.28 16.18 16.83
CA HIS A 156 -4.68 16.23 17.26
C HIS A 156 -4.82 16.56 18.75
N VAL A 157 -5.93 17.18 19.15
CA VAL A 157 -6.17 17.61 20.55
C VAL A 157 -6.04 16.46 21.54
N TRP A 158 -6.51 15.27 21.16
CA TRP A 158 -6.40 14.07 21.98
C TRP A 158 -4.94 13.79 22.40
N LEU A 159 -3.97 13.84 21.46
CA LEU A 159 -2.56 13.60 21.77
C LEU A 159 -1.99 14.66 22.72
N ARG A 160 -2.35 15.93 22.51
CA ARG A 160 -1.87 17.05 23.35
C ARG A 160 -2.40 16.97 24.77
N GLU A 161 -3.64 16.52 24.96
CA GLU A 161 -4.26 16.37 26.28
C GLU A 161 -3.76 15.12 27.03
N HIS A 162 -3.61 14.00 26.31
CA HIS A 162 -3.40 12.68 26.89
C HIS A 162 -1.91 12.30 26.97
N LEU A 163 -1.14 12.46 25.90
CA LEU A 163 0.30 12.15 25.90
C LEU A 163 1.15 13.31 26.39
N ARG A 164 0.71 14.56 26.13
CA ARG A 164 1.34 15.82 26.55
C ARG A 164 2.75 16.10 26.04
N ASP A 165 3.70 15.18 26.17
CA ASP A 165 5.09 15.35 25.74
C ASP A 165 5.72 14.01 25.27
N ASN A 166 6.98 14.05 24.82
CA ASN A 166 7.77 12.87 24.46
C ASN A 166 7.19 11.96 23.36
N TYR A 167 6.39 12.53 22.46
CA TYR A 167 5.92 11.87 21.23
C TYR A 167 6.09 12.79 20.03
N THR A 168 5.97 12.23 18.83
CA THR A 168 5.87 12.96 17.56
C THR A 168 4.54 12.58 16.96
N ALA A 169 3.68 13.57 16.72
CA ALA A 169 2.39 13.34 16.10
C ALA A 169 2.56 12.79 14.68
N ALA A 170 1.66 11.90 14.31
CA ALA A 170 1.57 11.33 12.97
C ALA A 170 0.19 11.63 12.38
N TRP A 171 -0.30 10.79 11.46
CA TRP A 171 -1.63 10.96 10.89
C TRP A 171 -2.76 10.90 11.93
N HIS A 172 -3.92 11.45 11.58
CA HIS A 172 -5.16 11.26 12.33
C HIS A 172 -6.30 10.86 11.38
N GLU A 173 -7.17 9.96 11.81
CA GLU A 173 -8.23 9.39 10.99
C GLU A 173 -9.58 9.56 11.67
N ALA A 174 -10.59 9.94 10.88
CA ALA A 174 -11.96 10.02 11.38
C ALA A 174 -12.58 8.63 11.44
N LEU A 175 -13.09 8.27 12.61
CA LEU A 175 -13.77 7.01 12.85
C LEU A 175 -15.25 7.11 12.46
N ALA A 176 -15.90 5.95 12.32
CA ALA A 176 -17.29 5.85 11.87
C ALA A 176 -18.29 6.49 12.84
N ASP A 177 -17.95 6.59 14.12
CA ASP A 177 -18.74 7.22 15.19
C ASP A 177 -18.49 8.74 15.30
N GLY A 178 -17.59 9.30 14.50
CA GLY A 178 -17.21 10.71 14.52
C GLY A 178 -16.05 11.04 15.44
N GLU A 179 -15.53 10.06 16.19
CA GLU A 179 -14.29 10.22 16.96
C GLU A 179 -13.06 10.29 16.05
N ILE A 180 -11.92 10.70 16.60
CA ILE A 180 -10.65 10.79 15.87
C ILE A 180 -9.65 9.82 16.49
N ASP A 181 -9.15 8.90 15.68
CA ASP A 181 -7.94 8.16 16.01
C ASP A 181 -6.72 9.01 15.63
N ALA A 182 -5.84 9.28 16.59
CA ALA A 182 -4.66 10.10 16.38
C ALA A 182 -3.41 9.28 16.68
N ALA A 183 -2.52 9.15 15.69
CA ALA A 183 -1.36 8.30 15.79
C ALA A 183 -0.09 9.05 16.19
N VAL A 184 0.90 8.28 16.66
CA VAL A 184 2.26 8.73 16.97
C VAL A 184 3.29 8.00 16.12
N VAL A 185 4.42 8.65 15.86
CA VAL A 185 5.50 8.06 15.05
C VAL A 185 6.32 7.06 15.88
N THR A 186 6.63 5.92 15.27
CA THR A 186 7.52 4.87 15.79
C THR A 186 8.81 4.76 14.96
N PRO A 187 9.94 4.33 15.57
CA PRO A 187 11.24 4.13 14.94
C PRO A 187 11.22 2.87 14.06
N ALA A 188 10.53 2.96 12.93
CA ALA A 188 10.38 1.88 11.97
C ALA A 188 11.73 1.27 11.57
N PHE A 189 11.85 -0.05 11.71
CA PHE A 189 13.02 -0.85 11.31
C PHE A 189 14.30 -0.55 12.11
N THR A 190 14.18 0.10 13.26
CA THR A 190 15.34 0.49 14.09
C THR A 190 15.16 0.18 15.58
N SER A 191 14.10 -0.53 15.98
CA SER A 191 13.84 -0.84 17.39
C SER A 191 13.29 -2.24 17.63
N ARG A 192 13.34 -2.70 18.89
CA ARG A 192 12.72 -4.00 19.26
C ARG A 192 11.21 -4.01 19.10
N TRP A 193 10.57 -2.85 18.98
CA TRP A 193 9.15 -2.75 18.65
C TRP A 193 8.83 -3.38 17.28
N ASP A 194 9.78 -3.40 16.36
CA ASP A 194 9.59 -4.05 15.05
C ASP A 194 9.27 -5.55 15.19
N ASN A 195 9.76 -6.22 16.25
CA ASN A 195 9.41 -7.61 16.53
C ASN A 195 7.92 -7.77 16.88
N TYR A 196 7.35 -6.81 17.62
CA TYR A 196 5.91 -6.81 17.91
C TYR A 196 5.11 -6.69 16.61
N TRP A 197 5.54 -5.82 15.69
CA TRP A 197 4.90 -5.67 14.39
C TRP A 197 4.97 -6.96 13.55
N ILE A 198 6.14 -7.61 13.45
CA ILE A 198 6.32 -8.89 12.74
C ILE A 198 5.43 -9.98 13.35
N GLU A 199 5.46 -10.14 14.68
CA GLU A 199 4.62 -11.13 15.35
C GLU A 199 3.13 -10.82 15.21
N GLY A 200 2.75 -9.54 15.19
CA GLY A 200 1.39 -9.09 14.89
C GLY A 200 0.95 -9.52 13.49
N ILE A 201 1.80 -9.37 12.47
CA ILE A 201 1.52 -9.86 11.10
C ILE A 201 1.35 -11.38 11.12
N LEU A 202 2.28 -12.11 11.72
CA LEU A 202 2.22 -13.57 11.78
C LEU A 202 0.98 -14.05 12.53
N TRP A 203 0.54 -13.32 13.56
CA TRP A 203 -0.68 -13.61 14.29
C TRP A 203 -1.92 -13.38 13.42
N LEU A 204 -1.98 -12.25 12.68
CA LEU A 204 -3.09 -11.94 11.78
C LEU A 204 -3.23 -12.99 10.68
N VAL A 205 -2.12 -13.38 10.03
CA VAL A 205 -2.11 -14.46 9.01
C VAL A 205 -2.67 -15.76 9.60
N ARG A 206 -2.21 -16.17 10.79
CA ARG A 206 -2.65 -17.42 11.43
C ARG A 206 -4.12 -17.41 11.87
N ASN A 207 -4.65 -16.27 12.28
CA ASN A 207 -5.97 -16.20 12.91
C ASN A 207 -7.08 -15.70 11.98
N LEU A 208 -6.72 -14.93 10.94
CA LEU A 208 -7.65 -14.30 10.01
C LEU A 208 -7.56 -14.85 8.60
N ASP A 209 -6.51 -15.61 8.26
CA ASP A 209 -6.24 -16.10 6.90
C ASP A 209 -6.13 -14.93 5.90
N ILE A 210 -5.36 -13.88 6.24
CA ILE A 210 -5.02 -12.76 5.34
C ILE A 210 -3.70 -13.02 4.63
#